data_AF-A0AAN7TJX8-F1
#
_entry.id   AF-A0AAN7TJX8-F1
#
_cell.length_a   1.000
_cell.length_b   1.000
_cell.length_c   1.000
_cell.angle_alpha   90.00
_cell.angle_beta   90.00
_cell.angle_gamma   90.00
#
_symmetry.space_group_name_H-M   'P 1'
#
loop_
_entity.id
_entity.type
_entity.pdbx_description
1 polymer ?
#
loop_
_entity_poly.entity_id
_entity_poly.type
_entity_poly.pdbx_seq_one_letter_code
_entity_poly.pdbx_strand_id
1 'polypeptide(L)'
;MDRARVNTVKSGRGNSFGSFEIIYPQNLHGVIEPLEFETTIKTLNSKCHSVFANKYFLILLISLLGLILTIVGFAKTANDTTTSFDNENVDPSISGGIVLVVIGFILMFIGCCVLGIVYMVFKNKVLNKIKAELETINLHFGTRRISWSLKSEIVRNYIPDHEYRLHSNNKAYRNGVKHDYQGNPYREDTVHYIEIQFPALSGQVNSFQPQVVNPNFAGYSGQVPGAHISQMNIHSNAGYGGQVSGAHISLEMNPHSNNRF
;
A
#
# COMPACT_ATOMS: atom_id res chain seq x y z
N MET A 1 -3.54 10.67 28.39
CA MET A 1 -3.19 9.41 27.72
C MET A 1 -2.65 9.82 26.37
N ASP A 2 -1.40 9.49 26.15
CA ASP A 2 -0.70 9.83 24.91
C ASP A 2 -0.85 8.67 23.92
N ARG A 3 -0.70 8.96 22.63
CA ARG A 3 -0.95 8.00 21.56
C ARG A 3 0.14 8.07 20.51
N ALA A 4 0.70 6.91 20.16
CA ALA A 4 1.60 6.74 19.02
C ALA A 4 0.93 5.91 17.94
N ARG A 5 1.35 6.15 16.70
CA ARG A 5 0.80 5.50 15.52
C ARG A 5 1.91 4.83 14.72
N VAL A 6 1.68 3.57 14.36
CA VAL A 6 2.56 2.81 13.46
C VAL A 6 1.75 2.44 12.22
N ASN A 7 2.14 2.98 11.07
CA ASN A 7 1.43 2.78 9.81
C ASN A 7 1.75 1.43 9.18
N THR A 8 0.84 0.92 8.34
CA THR A 8 1.15 -0.18 7.43
C THR A 8 1.91 0.31 6.21
N VAL A 9 3.02 -0.34 5.89
CA VAL A 9 3.66 -0.33 4.58
C VAL A 9 2.79 -1.13 3.62
N LYS A 10 2.26 -0.47 2.60
CA LYS A 10 1.64 -1.17 1.46
C LYS A 10 2.72 -1.97 0.75
N SER A 11 2.58 -3.29 0.71
CA SER A 11 3.42 -4.12 -0.17
C SER A 11 3.08 -3.74 -1.61
N GLY A 12 4.03 -3.15 -2.34
CA GLY A 12 3.84 -2.67 -3.71
C GLY A 12 3.41 -3.74 -4.72
N ARG A 13 3.39 -5.03 -4.33
CA ARG A 13 2.86 -6.15 -5.11
C ARG A 13 2.23 -7.20 -4.19
N GLY A 14 0.93 -7.43 -4.34
CA GLY A 14 0.28 -8.68 -3.92
C GLY A 14 -0.59 -8.58 -2.67
N ASN A 15 -1.62 -9.44 -2.68
CA ASN A 15 -2.79 -9.54 -1.80
C ASN A 15 -2.50 -9.86 -0.31
N SER A 16 -1.39 -9.38 0.26
CA SER A 16 -1.11 -9.51 1.69
C SER A 16 -1.67 -8.30 2.45
N PHE A 17 -1.89 -8.47 3.75
CA PHE A 17 -2.30 -7.39 4.67
C PHE A 17 -1.26 -6.26 4.77
N GLY A 18 -0.09 -6.43 4.14
CA GLY A 18 1.07 -5.56 4.30
C GLY A 18 1.90 -5.93 5.54
N SER A 19 2.84 -5.05 5.88
CA SER A 19 3.62 -5.09 7.11
C SER A 19 3.55 -3.72 7.78
N PHE A 20 3.76 -3.65 9.09
CA PHE A 20 3.87 -2.39 9.81
C PHE A 20 5.28 -1.80 9.67
N GLU A 21 5.34 -0.47 9.60
CA GLU A 21 6.59 0.28 9.56
C GLU A 21 7.40 0.07 10.84
N ILE A 22 8.70 -0.20 10.68
CA ILE A 22 9.65 -0.31 11.79
C ILE A 22 10.30 1.07 12.01
N ILE A 23 9.48 2.11 12.18
CA ILE A 23 9.93 3.46 12.47
C ILE A 23 9.51 3.77 13.90
N TYR A 24 10.49 4.03 14.77
CA TYR A 24 10.25 4.29 16.19
C TYR A 24 9.58 5.68 16.38
N PRO A 25 8.34 5.73 16.91
CA PRO A 25 7.66 6.99 17.18
C PRO A 25 8.36 7.80 18.28
N GLN A 26 8.67 9.07 18.01
CA GLN A 26 9.38 9.94 18.97
C GLN A 26 8.64 10.10 20.31
N ASN A 27 7.31 10.03 20.28
CA ASN A 27 6.48 10.15 21.48
C ASN A 27 6.48 8.89 22.37
N LEU A 28 7.05 7.77 21.92
CA LEU A 28 7.28 6.59 22.77
C LEU A 28 8.59 6.65 23.56
N HIS A 29 9.40 7.68 23.35
CA HIS A 29 10.69 7.81 24.02
C HIS A 29 10.52 7.85 25.55
N GLY A 30 11.22 6.97 26.25
CA GLY A 30 11.10 6.79 27.70
C GLY A 30 9.92 5.91 28.16
N VAL A 31 9.06 5.46 27.23
CA VAL A 31 7.91 4.58 27.53
C VAL A 31 8.21 3.13 27.13
N ILE A 32 8.79 2.93 25.95
CA ILE A 32 9.20 1.62 25.40
C ILE A 32 10.60 1.75 24.85
N GLU A 33 11.49 0.79 25.12
CA GLU A 33 12.83 0.82 24.55
C GLU A 33 12.78 0.60 23.02
N PRO A 34 13.64 1.27 22.23
CA PRO A 34 13.64 1.11 20.77
C PRO A 34 13.78 -0.35 20.30
N LEU A 35 14.64 -1.13 20.96
CA LEU A 35 14.84 -2.55 20.66
C LEU A 35 13.60 -3.39 20.94
N GLU A 36 12.92 -3.11 22.06
CA GLU A 36 11.68 -3.78 22.45
C GLU A 36 10.55 -3.48 21.46
N PHE A 37 10.43 -2.21 21.05
CA PHE A 37 9.48 -1.79 20.02
C PHE A 37 9.75 -2.52 18.69
N GLU A 38 10.99 -2.49 18.21
CA GLU A 38 11.38 -3.13 16.95
C GLU A 38 11.09 -4.63 16.97
N THR A 39 11.43 -5.32 18.07
CA THR A 39 11.20 -6.76 18.22
C THR A 39 9.71 -7.09 18.24
N THR A 40 8.90 -6.26 18.90
CA THR A 40 7.44 -6.39 18.93
C THR A 40 6.84 -6.23 17.52
N ILE A 41 7.25 -5.20 16.77
CA ILE A 41 6.78 -4.98 15.40
C ILE A 41 7.23 -6.10 14.46
N LYS A 42 8.47 -6.58 14.57
CA LYS A 42 8.96 -7.74 13.80
C LYS A 42 8.13 -9.00 14.08
N THR A 43 7.81 -9.25 15.34
CA THR A 43 6.97 -10.38 15.75
C THR A 43 5.57 -10.24 15.14
N LEU A 44 4.96 -9.06 15.21
CA LEU A 44 3.66 -8.78 14.60
C LEU A 44 3.67 -8.95 13.08
N ASN A 45 4.71 -8.45 12.40
CA ASN A 45 4.90 -8.58 10.96
C ASN A 45 5.05 -10.05 10.54
N SER A 46 5.73 -10.88 11.33
CA SER A 46 5.82 -12.33 11.05
C SER A 46 4.44 -13.02 11.00
N LYS A 47 3.46 -12.53 11.76
CA LYS A 47 2.07 -13.04 11.74
C LYS A 47 1.26 -12.51 10.56
N CYS A 48 1.63 -11.35 10.01
CA CYS A 48 1.00 -10.75 8.84
C CYS A 48 1.35 -11.52 7.55
N HIS A 49 2.54 -12.13 7.48
CA HIS A 49 2.98 -12.99 6.39
C HIS A 49 2.31 -14.38 6.44
N SER A 50 1.00 -14.41 6.25
CA SER A 50 0.26 -15.64 6.01
C SER A 50 0.41 -16.05 4.55
N VAL A 51 1.05 -17.18 4.28
CA VAL A 51 1.10 -17.75 2.93
C VAL A 51 -0.29 -18.27 2.55
N PHE A 52 -0.74 -17.95 1.34
CA PHE A 52 -1.97 -18.51 0.79
C PHE A 52 -1.79 -20.03 0.70
N ALA A 53 -2.58 -20.80 1.45
CA ALA A 53 -2.39 -22.25 1.49
C ALA A 53 -2.58 -22.87 0.10
N ASN A 54 -1.70 -23.79 -0.30
CA ASN A 54 -1.73 -24.46 -1.62
C ASN A 54 -3.11 -25.05 -1.96
N LYS A 55 -3.91 -25.44 -0.96
CA LYS A 55 -5.29 -25.92 -1.17
C LYS A 55 -6.20 -24.93 -1.92
N TYR A 56 -5.94 -23.63 -1.82
CA TYR A 56 -6.72 -22.62 -2.53
C TYR A 56 -6.30 -22.44 -3.99
N PHE A 57 -5.09 -22.90 -4.35
CA PHE A 57 -4.63 -22.96 -5.74
C PHE A 57 -5.48 -23.95 -6.57
N LEU A 58 -5.94 -25.03 -5.94
CA LEU A 58 -6.82 -26.02 -6.60
C LEU A 58 -8.15 -25.39 -7.05
N ILE A 59 -8.68 -24.44 -6.28
CA ILE A 59 -9.92 -23.73 -6.61
C ILE A 59 -9.70 -22.81 -7.83
N LEU A 60 -8.52 -22.18 -7.95
CA LEU A 60 -8.13 -21.43 -9.14
C LEU A 60 -8.08 -22.33 -10.38
N LEU A 61 -7.58 -23.57 -10.23
CA LEU A 61 -7.52 -24.54 -11.32
C LEU A 61 -8.92 -24.91 -11.84
N ILE A 62 -9.92 -25.05 -10.97
CA ILE A 62 -11.31 -25.35 -11.37
C ILE A 62 -11.89 -24.20 -12.20
N SER A 63 -11.66 -22.95 -11.78
CA SER A 63 -12.11 -21.77 -12.54
C SER A 63 -11.42 -21.70 -13.92
N LEU A 64 -10.12 -22.03 -13.97
CA LEU A 64 -9.36 -22.11 -15.23
C LEU A 64 -9.88 -23.21 -16.16
N LEU A 65 -10.23 -24.39 -15.63
CA LEU A 65 -10.83 -25.48 -16.41
C LEU A 65 -12.18 -25.06 -17.01
N GLY A 66 -13.02 -24.35 -16.27
CA GLY A 66 -14.27 -23.79 -16.78
C GLY A 66 -14.04 -22.81 -17.94
N LEU A 67 -13.02 -21.95 -17.83
CA LEU A 67 -12.63 -21.04 -18.91
C LEU A 67 -12.18 -21.80 -20.17
N ILE A 68 -11.34 -22.82 -20.01
CA ILE A 68 -10.86 -23.65 -21.14
C ILE A 68 -12.03 -24.36 -21.82
N LEU A 69 -12.95 -24.97 -21.06
CA LEU A 69 -14.14 -25.62 -21.60
C LEU A 69 -15.03 -24.66 -22.38
N THR A 70 -15.17 -23.43 -21.88
CA THR A 70 -15.94 -22.38 -22.56
C THR A 70 -15.32 -22.03 -23.92
N ILE A 71 -13.99 -21.87 -23.98
CA ILE A 71 -13.26 -21.58 -25.23
C ILE A 71 -13.40 -22.73 -26.23
N VAL A 72 -13.23 -23.98 -25.77
CA VAL A 72 -13.39 -25.18 -26.61
C VAL A 72 -14.82 -25.31 -27.13
N GLY A 73 -15.81 -25.02 -26.28
CA GLY A 73 -17.22 -25.00 -26.67
C GLY A 73 -17.50 -24.01 -27.78
N PHE A 74 -17.02 -22.75 -27.65
CA PHE A 74 -17.16 -21.74 -28.70
C PHE A 74 -16.48 -22.13 -30.01
N ALA A 75 -15.26 -22.68 -29.95
CA ALA A 75 -14.54 -23.15 -31.14
C ALA A 75 -15.32 -24.27 -31.86
N LYS A 76 -15.90 -25.20 -31.09
CA LYS A 76 -16.71 -26.29 -31.64
C LYS A 76 -18.00 -25.80 -32.28
N THR A 77 -18.73 -24.91 -31.61
CA THR A 77 -19.96 -24.31 -32.16
C THR A 77 -19.69 -23.50 -33.43
N ALA A 78 -18.58 -22.77 -33.51
CA ALA A 78 -18.20 -22.04 -34.71
C ALA A 78 -17.95 -22.98 -35.90
N ASN A 79 -17.26 -24.11 -35.68
CA ASN A 79 -16.97 -25.09 -36.73
C ASN A 79 -18.24 -25.82 -37.22
N ASP A 80 -19.16 -26.18 -36.32
CA ASP A 80 -20.43 -26.84 -36.66
C ASP A 80 -21.36 -25.92 -37.47
N THR A 81 -21.30 -24.61 -37.23
CA THR A 81 -22.14 -23.61 -37.93
C THR A 81 -21.71 -23.46 -39.40
N THR A 82 -20.42 -23.61 -39.71
CA THR A 82 -19.90 -23.53 -41.09
C THR A 82 -20.25 -24.74 -41.97
N THR A 83 -20.47 -25.93 -41.40
CA THR A 83 -20.78 -27.16 -42.16
C THR A 83 -22.27 -27.40 -42.39
N SER A 84 -23.14 -26.63 -41.75
CA SER A 84 -24.59 -26.86 -41.74
C SER A 84 -25.37 -26.08 -42.82
N PHE A 85 -24.73 -25.14 -43.54
CA PHE A 85 -25.40 -24.33 -44.56
C PHE A 85 -25.78 -25.08 -45.84
N ASP A 86 -25.33 -26.33 -46.02
CA ASP A 86 -25.57 -27.11 -47.24
C ASP A 86 -26.62 -28.23 -47.08
N ASN A 87 -27.22 -28.43 -45.90
CA ASN A 87 -28.22 -29.48 -45.68
C ASN A 87 -29.51 -28.94 -45.05
N GLU A 88 -30.48 -28.66 -45.91
CA GLU A 88 -31.86 -28.30 -45.61
C GLU A 88 -32.64 -29.53 -45.12
N ASN A 89 -32.41 -29.99 -43.88
CA ASN A 89 -33.29 -30.86 -43.06
C ASN A 89 -32.53 -31.35 -41.82
N VAL A 90 -32.17 -30.45 -40.90
CA VAL A 90 -31.54 -30.82 -39.64
C VAL A 90 -32.50 -30.51 -38.50
N ASP A 91 -33.05 -31.56 -37.89
CA ASP A 91 -33.74 -31.49 -36.60
C ASP A 91 -32.87 -30.71 -35.59
N PRO A 92 -33.46 -29.92 -34.66
CA PRO A 92 -32.70 -29.12 -33.70
C PRO A 92 -32.05 -30.01 -32.64
N SER A 93 -31.03 -30.77 -33.03
CA SER A 93 -30.13 -31.47 -32.14
C SER A 93 -29.23 -30.41 -31.49
N ILE A 94 -29.33 -30.27 -30.17
CA ILE A 94 -28.52 -29.35 -29.38
C ILE A 94 -27.04 -29.66 -29.69
N SER A 95 -26.37 -28.79 -30.45
CA SER A 95 -24.95 -28.94 -30.78
C SER A 95 -24.16 -29.13 -29.49
N GLY A 96 -23.37 -30.20 -29.43
CA GLY A 96 -22.55 -30.51 -28.26
C GLY A 96 -21.60 -29.37 -27.86
N GLY A 97 -21.31 -28.43 -28.75
CA GLY A 97 -20.57 -27.20 -28.43
C GLY A 97 -21.33 -26.29 -27.44
N ILE A 98 -22.65 -26.11 -27.62
CA ILE A 98 -23.48 -25.29 -26.72
C ILE A 98 -23.51 -25.88 -25.30
N VAL A 99 -23.60 -27.21 -25.20
CA VAL A 99 -23.56 -27.92 -23.91
C VAL A 99 -22.25 -27.65 -23.16
N LEU A 100 -21.11 -27.68 -23.87
CA LEU A 100 -19.80 -27.38 -23.29
C LEU A 100 -19.69 -25.92 -22.82
N VAL A 101 -20.25 -24.98 -23.59
CA VAL A 101 -20.28 -23.56 -23.19
C VAL A 101 -21.07 -23.37 -21.90
N VAL A 102 -22.28 -23.95 -21.80
CA VAL A 102 -23.12 -23.84 -20.60
C VAL A 102 -22.44 -24.43 -19.37
N ILE A 103 -21.87 -25.64 -19.49
CA ILE A 103 -21.12 -26.29 -18.40
C ILE A 103 -19.90 -25.45 -18.00
N GLY A 104 -19.16 -24.93 -18.98
CA GLY A 104 -17.98 -24.08 -18.75
C GLY A 104 -18.31 -22.82 -17.96
N PHE A 105 -19.40 -22.12 -18.33
CA PHE A 105 -19.88 -20.94 -17.61
C PHE A 105 -20.28 -21.25 -16.16
N ILE A 106 -20.99 -22.36 -15.93
CA ILE A 106 -21.38 -22.78 -14.58
C ILE A 106 -20.13 -23.04 -13.72
N LEU A 107 -19.15 -23.78 -14.24
CA LEU A 107 -17.89 -24.07 -13.53
C LEU A 107 -17.08 -22.80 -13.25
N MET A 108 -17.01 -21.89 -14.21
CA MET A 108 -16.32 -20.60 -14.04
C MET A 108 -16.99 -19.76 -12.95
N PHE A 109 -18.32 -19.64 -12.98
CA PHE A 109 -19.09 -18.87 -12.01
C PHE A 109 -18.95 -19.43 -10.60
N ILE A 110 -19.09 -20.76 -10.43
CA ILE A 110 -18.89 -21.43 -9.14
C ILE A 110 -17.46 -21.19 -8.65
N GLY A 111 -16.46 -21.35 -9.52
CA GLY A 111 -15.06 -21.10 -9.19
C GLY A 111 -14.82 -19.67 -8.68
N CYS A 112 -15.35 -18.67 -9.37
CA CYS A 112 -15.24 -17.26 -8.96
C CYS A 112 -15.91 -16.99 -7.61
N CYS A 113 -17.11 -17.52 -7.38
CA CYS A 113 -17.83 -17.39 -6.11
C CYS A 113 -17.05 -18.00 -4.95
N VAL A 114 -16.53 -19.22 -5.12
CA VAL A 114 -15.73 -19.90 -4.08
C VAL A 114 -14.43 -19.14 -3.81
N LEU A 115 -13.74 -18.64 -4.85
CA LEU A 115 -12.54 -17.81 -4.68
C LEU A 115 -12.82 -16.54 -3.87
N GLY A 116 -13.95 -15.87 -4.13
CA GLY A 116 -14.38 -14.70 -3.37
C GLY A 116 -14.57 -15.00 -1.87
N ILE A 117 -15.27 -16.10 -1.56
CA ILE A 117 -15.48 -16.56 -0.17
C ILE A 117 -14.15 -16.88 0.50
N VAL A 118 -13.29 -17.66 -0.17
CA VAL A 118 -11.96 -18.03 0.33
C VAL A 118 -11.12 -16.79 0.62
N TYR A 119 -11.14 -15.81 -0.26
CA TYR A 119 -10.42 -14.56 -0.07
C TYR A 119 -10.92 -13.79 1.17
N MET A 120 -12.23 -13.71 1.36
CA MET A 120 -12.82 -13.10 2.57
C MET A 120 -12.42 -13.85 3.84
N VAL A 121 -12.50 -15.17 3.86
CA VAL A 121 -12.09 -16.00 5.02
C VAL A 121 -10.60 -15.82 5.30
N PHE A 122 -9.77 -15.78 4.27
CA PHE A 122 -8.34 -15.55 4.42
C PHE A 122 -8.04 -14.19 5.07
N LYS A 123 -8.67 -13.10 4.57
CA LYS A 123 -8.51 -11.75 5.15
C LYS A 123 -8.92 -11.72 6.63
N ASN A 124 -10.06 -12.32 6.97
CA ASN A 124 -10.54 -12.40 8.35
C ASN A 124 -9.59 -13.22 9.24
N LYS A 125 -9.02 -14.31 8.71
CA LYS A 125 -8.05 -15.14 9.44
C LYS A 125 -6.77 -14.36 9.77
N VAL A 126 -6.25 -13.56 8.83
CA VAL A 126 -5.08 -12.71 9.07
C VAL A 126 -5.39 -11.67 10.14
N LEU A 127 -6.52 -10.98 10.03
CA LEU A 127 -6.96 -10.00 11.03
C LEU A 127 -7.10 -10.61 12.43
N ASN A 128 -7.67 -11.81 12.54
CA ASN A 128 -7.83 -12.50 13.82
C ASN A 128 -6.48 -12.92 14.42
N LYS A 129 -5.51 -13.35 13.60
CA LYS A 129 -4.15 -13.63 14.08
C LYS A 129 -3.46 -12.37 14.63
N ILE A 130 -3.60 -11.25 13.94
CA ILE A 130 -3.04 -9.96 14.40
C ILE A 130 -3.70 -9.55 15.72
N LYS A 131 -5.02 -9.69 15.84
CA LYS A 131 -5.75 -9.39 17.09
C LYS A 131 -5.28 -10.27 18.25
N ALA A 132 -5.11 -11.57 18.03
CA ALA A 132 -4.62 -12.50 19.06
C ALA A 132 -3.17 -12.18 19.49
N GLU A 133 -2.32 -11.79 18.55
CA GLU A 133 -0.96 -11.35 18.86
C GLU A 133 -0.97 -10.05 19.67
N LEU A 134 -1.82 -9.08 19.29
CA LEU A 134 -1.99 -7.83 20.04
C LEU A 134 -2.51 -8.05 21.45
N GLU A 135 -3.37 -9.06 21.68
CA GLU A 135 -3.80 -9.45 23.02
C GLU A 135 -2.63 -9.95 23.88
N THR A 136 -1.74 -10.75 23.28
CA THR A 136 -0.52 -11.26 23.95
C THR A 136 0.45 -10.11 24.27
N ILE A 137 0.63 -9.18 23.33
CA ILE A 137 1.41 -7.95 23.53
C ILE A 137 0.79 -7.12 24.66
N ASN A 138 -0.52 -6.90 24.65
CA ASN A 138 -1.21 -6.13 25.69
C ASN A 138 -1.08 -6.74 27.08
N LEU A 139 -1.07 -8.08 27.19
CA LEU A 139 -0.82 -8.75 28.44
C LEU A 139 0.62 -8.51 28.93
N HIS A 140 1.61 -8.59 28.03
CA HIS A 140 3.02 -8.30 28.35
C HIS A 140 3.23 -6.84 28.82
N PHE A 141 2.55 -5.89 28.17
CA PHE A 141 2.66 -4.46 28.45
C PHE A 141 1.67 -3.95 29.52
N GLY A 142 0.81 -4.82 30.05
CA GLY A 142 -0.28 -4.44 30.95
C GLY A 142 0.17 -3.76 32.25
N THR A 143 1.32 -4.17 32.79
CA THR A 143 1.91 -3.55 34.00
C THR A 143 2.30 -2.09 33.80
N ARG A 144 2.72 -1.72 32.57
CA ARG A 144 3.08 -0.36 32.17
C ARG A 144 1.88 0.48 31.72
N ARG A 145 0.66 -0.10 31.74
CA ARG A 145 -0.58 0.52 31.23
C ARG A 145 -0.47 0.95 29.77
N ILE A 146 0.31 0.21 28.98
CA ILE A 146 0.46 0.44 27.55
C ILE A 146 -0.50 -0.52 26.83
N SER A 147 -1.31 0.00 25.91
CA SER A 147 -2.21 -0.81 25.10
C SER A 147 -1.97 -0.59 23.62
N TRP A 148 -1.99 -1.67 22.86
CA TRP A 148 -1.78 -1.78 21.44
C TRP A 148 -3.09 -2.22 20.81
N SER A 149 -3.57 -1.46 19.83
CA SER A 149 -4.82 -1.77 19.16
C SER A 149 -4.71 -1.60 17.65
N LEU A 150 -5.31 -2.54 16.91
CA LEU A 150 -5.44 -2.44 15.46
C LEU A 150 -6.61 -1.52 15.14
N LYS A 151 -6.33 -0.41 14.44
CA LYS A 151 -7.32 0.54 13.96
C LYS A 151 -7.31 0.56 12.43
N SER A 152 -8.38 1.09 11.88
CA SER A 152 -8.52 1.35 10.46
C SER A 152 -9.15 2.70 10.25
N GLU A 153 -8.61 3.47 9.33
CA GLU A 153 -9.20 4.74 8.90
C GLU A 153 -9.27 4.80 7.38
N ILE A 154 -10.18 5.64 6.89
CA ILE A 154 -10.29 5.93 5.47
C ILE A 154 -9.47 7.18 5.21
N VAL A 155 -8.36 7.03 4.48
CA VAL A 155 -7.49 8.14 4.09
C VAL A 155 -7.88 8.60 2.69
N ARG A 156 -8.01 9.91 2.51
CA ARG A 156 -8.20 10.53 1.20
C ARG A 156 -6.84 10.79 0.57
N ASN A 157 -6.52 10.05 -0.48
CA ASN A 157 -5.33 10.24 -1.29
C ASN A 157 -5.71 11.09 -2.50
N TYR A 158 -5.34 12.37 -2.47
CA TYR A 158 -5.58 13.28 -3.59
C TYR A 158 -4.75 12.85 -4.79
N ILE A 159 -5.41 12.83 -5.95
CA ILE A 159 -4.77 12.45 -7.21
C ILE A 159 -4.20 13.73 -7.83
N PRO A 160 -2.91 13.74 -8.19
CA PRO A 160 -2.34 14.86 -8.92
C PRO A 160 -3.05 15.11 -10.25
N ASP A 161 -3.27 16.39 -10.60
CA ASP A 161 -4.00 16.77 -11.82
C ASP A 161 -3.46 16.11 -13.10
N HIS A 162 -2.13 15.98 -13.20
CA HIS A 162 -1.50 15.38 -14.37
C HIS A 162 -1.83 13.88 -14.50
N GLU A 163 -1.87 13.13 -13.38
CA GLU A 163 -2.23 11.72 -13.37
C GLU A 163 -3.71 11.55 -13.74
N TYR A 164 -4.57 12.38 -13.16
CA TYR A 164 -6.00 12.36 -13.45
C TYR A 164 -6.28 12.64 -14.94
N ARG A 165 -5.62 13.66 -15.52
CA ARG A 165 -5.75 13.99 -16.94
C ARG A 165 -5.28 12.86 -17.85
N LEU A 166 -4.14 12.24 -17.54
CA LEU A 166 -3.59 11.12 -18.30
C LEU A 166 -4.56 9.93 -18.38
N HIS A 167 -5.27 9.65 -17.30
CA HIS A 167 -6.20 8.52 -17.19
C HIS A 167 -7.68 8.89 -17.29
N SER A 168 -7.98 10.15 -17.65
CA SER A 168 -9.35 10.69 -17.71
C SER A 168 -10.26 9.94 -18.69
N ASN A 169 -9.70 9.35 -19.75
CA ASN A 169 -10.44 8.55 -20.74
C ASN A 169 -10.69 7.10 -20.28
N ASN A 170 -10.04 6.64 -19.21
CA ASN A 170 -10.20 5.27 -18.72
C ASN A 170 -11.36 5.20 -17.70
N LYS A 171 -12.49 4.62 -18.12
CA LYS A 171 -13.67 4.44 -17.25
C LYS A 171 -13.36 3.64 -15.98
N ALA A 172 -12.53 2.59 -16.08
CA ALA A 172 -12.14 1.79 -14.92
C ALA A 172 -11.31 2.61 -13.92
N TYR A 173 -10.44 3.51 -14.40
CA TYR A 173 -9.71 4.43 -13.54
C TYR A 173 -10.66 5.38 -12.80
N ARG A 174 -11.61 6.01 -13.51
CA ARG A 174 -12.55 7.00 -12.95
C ARG A 174 -13.53 6.43 -11.94
N ASN A 175 -13.93 5.16 -12.06
CA ASN A 175 -14.93 4.55 -11.16
C ASN A 175 -14.52 4.54 -9.68
N GLY A 176 -13.22 4.69 -9.37
CA GLY A 176 -12.71 4.80 -8.00
C GLY A 176 -12.40 6.23 -7.54
N VAL A 177 -12.59 7.23 -8.39
CA VAL A 177 -12.25 8.63 -8.10
C VAL A 177 -13.49 9.38 -7.59
N LYS A 178 -13.35 10.00 -6.42
CA LYS A 178 -14.33 10.92 -5.84
C LYS A 178 -13.80 12.36 -5.98
N HIS A 179 -14.69 13.34 -5.84
CA HIS A 179 -14.30 14.75 -5.84
C HIS A 179 -14.70 15.37 -4.51
N ASP A 180 -13.84 16.21 -3.95
CA ASP A 180 -14.15 16.95 -2.73
C ASP A 180 -15.08 18.14 -3.04
N TYR A 181 -15.37 18.96 -2.03
CA TYR A 181 -16.21 20.14 -2.18
C TYR A 181 -15.58 21.24 -3.06
N GLN A 182 -14.27 21.15 -3.34
CA GLN A 182 -13.52 22.07 -4.20
C GLN A 182 -13.35 21.51 -5.62
N GLY A 183 -13.82 20.29 -5.87
CA GLY A 183 -13.68 19.61 -7.16
C GLY A 183 -12.34 18.89 -7.34
N ASN A 184 -11.52 18.73 -6.30
CA ASN A 184 -10.25 18.02 -6.40
C ASN A 184 -10.48 16.50 -6.41
N PRO A 185 -9.91 15.75 -7.37
CA PRO A 185 -10.06 14.30 -7.44
C PRO A 185 -9.26 13.62 -6.33
N TYR A 186 -9.88 12.65 -5.66
CA TYR A 186 -9.24 11.83 -4.63
C TYR A 186 -9.72 10.37 -4.65
N ARG A 187 -8.91 9.48 -4.09
CA ARG A 187 -9.27 8.09 -3.81
C ARG A 187 -9.36 7.87 -2.31
N GLU A 188 -10.30 7.05 -1.89
CA GLU A 188 -10.43 6.61 -0.51
C GLU A 188 -9.75 5.25 -0.35
N ASP A 189 -8.72 5.20 0.47
CA ASP A 189 -8.06 3.95 0.83
C ASP A 189 -8.30 3.66 2.30
N THR A 190 -8.68 2.42 2.61
CA THR A 190 -8.68 1.96 4.00
C THR A 190 -7.24 1.64 4.39
N VAL A 191 -6.69 2.40 5.33
CA VAL A 191 -5.36 2.19 5.90
C VAL A 191 -5.52 1.57 7.28
N HIS A 192 -4.81 0.47 7.51
CA HIS A 192 -4.70 -0.14 8.83
C HIS A 192 -3.49 0.45 9.56
N TYR A 193 -3.59 0.62 10.87
CA TYR A 193 -2.47 1.09 11.69
C TYR A 193 -2.57 0.54 13.11
N ILE A 194 -1.43 0.46 13.78
CA ILE A 194 -1.39 0.16 15.20
C ILE A 194 -1.42 1.48 15.97
N GLU A 195 -2.42 1.63 16.83
CA GLU A 195 -2.49 2.70 17.83
C GLU A 195 -1.95 2.17 19.15
N ILE A 196 -0.90 2.80 19.66
CA ILE A 196 -0.28 2.50 20.94
C ILE A 196 -0.68 3.61 21.91
N GLN A 197 -1.45 3.29 22.95
CA GLN A 197 -1.87 4.21 23.98
C GLN A 197 -1.07 3.96 25.25
N PHE A 198 -0.59 5.04 25.88
CA PHE A 198 0.26 4.95 27.07
C PHE A 198 -0.02 6.10 28.05
N PRO A 199 0.29 5.93 29.35
CA PRO A 199 0.14 7.00 30.33
C PRO A 199 0.98 8.20 29.93
N ALA A 200 0.43 9.41 30.10
CA ALA A 200 1.18 10.62 29.83
C ALA A 200 2.39 10.67 30.77
N LEU A 201 3.56 11.06 30.23
CA LEU A 201 4.77 11.28 31.02
C LEU A 201 4.58 12.51 31.91
N SER A 202 3.90 12.34 33.05
CA SER A 202 3.78 13.36 34.07
C SER A 202 5.14 13.52 34.76
N GLY A 203 6.06 14.31 34.20
CA GLY A 203 7.28 14.65 34.93
C GLY A 203 8.51 15.17 34.19
N GLN A 204 8.63 15.09 32.86
CA GLN A 204 9.77 15.72 32.17
C GLN A 204 9.38 17.03 31.50
N VAL A 205 9.11 18.04 32.34
CA VAL A 205 9.41 19.42 31.96
C VAL A 205 10.93 19.47 31.85
N ASN A 206 11.45 19.23 30.64
CA ASN A 206 12.81 19.58 30.30
C ASN A 206 12.93 21.11 30.40
N SER A 207 13.24 21.60 31.58
CA SER A 207 14.05 22.80 31.70
C SER A 207 15.43 22.45 31.15
N PHE A 208 15.57 22.40 29.83
CA PHE A 208 16.82 22.80 29.20
C PHE A 208 16.96 24.29 29.51
N GLN A 209 17.38 24.61 30.74
CA GLN A 209 18.04 25.88 30.96
C GLN A 209 19.33 25.77 30.17
N PRO A 210 19.53 26.59 29.11
CA PRO A 210 20.86 26.72 28.53
C PRO A 210 21.77 27.10 29.70
N GLN A 211 22.78 26.27 29.99
CA GLN A 211 23.83 26.70 30.87
C GLN A 211 24.45 27.93 30.21
N VAL A 212 24.13 29.10 30.75
CA VAL A 212 24.82 30.34 30.44
C VAL A 212 26.25 30.11 30.91
N VAL A 213 27.12 29.74 29.97
CA VAL A 213 28.56 29.71 30.16
C VAL A 213 28.95 31.14 30.55
N ASN A 214 29.23 31.34 31.84
CA ASN A 214 29.69 32.61 32.36
C ASN A 214 31.13 32.85 31.84
N PRO A 215 31.38 33.87 30.99
CA PRO A 215 32.68 34.05 30.36
C PRO A 215 33.76 34.69 31.27
N ASN A 216 33.49 34.88 32.57
CA ASN A 216 34.40 35.60 33.47
C ASN A 216 35.40 34.69 34.22
N PHE A 217 36.18 33.90 33.49
CA PHE A 217 37.40 33.30 34.05
C PHE A 217 38.56 33.45 33.06
N ALA A 218 39.05 34.68 32.94
CA ALA A 218 40.33 35.00 32.31
C ALA A 218 41.32 35.38 33.42
N GLY A 219 42.37 34.58 33.62
CA GLY A 219 43.43 34.95 34.55
C GLY A 219 44.39 33.86 35.03
N TYR A 220 44.65 32.78 34.27
CA TYR A 220 45.86 31.98 34.49
C TYR A 220 46.47 31.57 33.14
N SER A 221 47.59 32.22 32.82
CA SER A 221 48.48 31.89 31.72
C SER A 221 49.28 30.64 32.08
N GLY A 222 48.84 29.49 31.58
CA GLY A 222 49.61 28.24 31.57
C GLY A 222 49.86 27.82 30.13
N GLN A 223 51.08 28.08 29.66
CA GLN A 223 51.57 27.69 28.34
C GLN A 223 51.66 26.15 28.29
N VAL A 224 50.91 25.50 27.41
CA VAL A 224 51.08 24.08 27.06
C VAL A 224 51.12 23.98 25.53
N PRO A 225 52.16 23.36 24.94
CA PRO A 225 52.28 23.24 23.50
C PRO A 225 51.54 22.01 22.96
N GLY A 226 50.82 22.21 21.86
CA GLY A 226 50.72 21.23 20.78
C GLY A 226 49.66 20.13 20.94
N ALA A 227 48.45 20.41 20.46
CA ALA A 227 47.63 19.40 19.82
C ALA A 227 46.84 20.05 18.68
N HIS A 228 47.27 19.76 17.45
CA HIS A 228 46.55 20.11 16.22
C HIS A 228 45.20 19.37 16.22
N ILE A 229 44.10 20.11 16.40
CA ILE A 229 42.76 19.62 16.08
C ILE A 229 42.34 20.36 14.81
N SER A 230 42.28 19.62 13.71
CA SER A 230 41.75 20.07 12.43
C SER A 230 40.30 20.50 12.61
N GLN A 231 40.03 21.79 12.43
CA GLN A 231 38.69 22.33 12.38
C GLN A 231 38.01 21.89 11.08
N MET A 232 36.97 21.07 11.20
CA MET A 232 36.02 20.82 10.13
C MET A 232 35.13 22.07 10.01
N ASN A 233 35.39 22.85 8.96
CA ASN A 233 34.68 24.08 8.63
C ASN A 233 33.29 23.74 8.06
N ILE A 234 32.25 23.86 8.88
CA ILE A 234 30.86 23.80 8.42
C ILE A 234 30.50 25.19 7.88
N HIS A 235 30.65 25.39 6.58
CA HIS A 235 30.05 26.52 5.87
C HIS A 235 28.54 26.32 5.80
N SER A 236 27.82 27.05 6.64
CA SER A 236 26.40 27.35 6.47
C SER A 236 26.26 28.37 5.34
N ASN A 237 25.95 27.89 4.13
CA ASN A 237 25.59 28.78 3.03
C ASN A 237 24.07 29.02 3.04
N ALA A 238 23.68 30.17 3.58
CA ALA A 238 22.36 30.76 3.42
C ALA A 238 22.44 31.85 2.34
N GLY A 239 21.56 31.79 1.35
CA GLY A 239 21.22 32.95 0.51
C GLY A 239 21.23 32.71 -1.00
N TYR A 240 20.35 33.46 -1.67
CA TYR A 240 20.08 33.58 -3.11
C TYR A 240 19.11 32.53 -3.67
N GLY A 241 17.86 32.85 -4.03
CA GLY A 241 17.35 34.15 -4.51
C GLY A 241 17.81 34.37 -5.95
N GLY A 242 17.12 33.76 -6.91
CA GLY A 242 17.43 33.87 -8.33
C GLY A 242 16.21 33.56 -9.18
N GLN A 243 15.53 34.62 -9.60
CA GLN A 243 14.60 34.60 -10.73
C GLN A 243 15.35 34.11 -11.98
N VAL A 244 14.80 33.13 -12.70
CA VAL A 244 15.24 32.82 -14.05
C VAL A 244 14.12 33.20 -15.01
N SER A 245 14.37 34.33 -15.66
CA SER A 245 13.67 34.85 -16.82
C SER A 245 14.15 34.12 -18.08
N GLY A 246 13.22 33.78 -18.97
CA GLY A 246 13.40 33.85 -20.41
C GLY A 246 14.31 32.82 -21.08
N ALA A 247 13.69 31.81 -21.71
CA ALA A 247 14.14 31.32 -23.01
C ALA A 247 12.93 30.85 -23.83
N HIS A 248 12.41 31.77 -24.66
CA HIS A 248 11.58 31.46 -25.80
C HIS A 248 12.36 30.52 -26.73
N ILE A 249 11.88 29.29 -26.92
CA ILE A 249 12.26 28.47 -28.08
C ILE A 249 11.06 28.49 -29.03
N SER A 250 11.14 29.40 -29.99
CA SER A 250 10.33 29.35 -31.21
C SER A 250 10.86 28.20 -32.06
N LEU A 251 10.11 27.10 -32.15
CA LEU A 251 10.38 26.07 -33.14
C LEU A 251 9.36 26.20 -34.27
N GLU A 252 9.95 26.57 -35.40
CA GLU A 252 9.39 26.91 -36.69
C GLU A 252 8.62 25.73 -37.30
N MET A 253 7.51 26.06 -37.95
CA MET A 253 6.71 25.18 -38.80
C MET A 253 7.56 24.57 -39.91
N ASN A 254 7.34 23.30 -40.21
CA ASN A 254 7.53 22.79 -41.57
C ASN A 254 6.38 21.82 -41.93
N PRO A 255 5.41 22.24 -42.75
CA PRO A 255 4.39 21.34 -43.28
C PRO A 255 4.89 20.71 -44.58
N HIS A 256 5.36 19.46 -44.51
CA HIS A 256 5.52 18.65 -45.71
C HIS A 256 4.26 17.84 -46.01
N SER A 257 3.52 18.37 -46.98
CA SER A 257 2.75 17.62 -47.95
C SER A 257 3.52 16.41 -48.49
N ASN A 258 2.89 15.22 -48.53
CA ASN A 258 2.75 14.52 -49.80
C ASN A 258 1.71 13.39 -49.76
N ASN A 259 0.85 13.42 -50.79
CA ASN A 259 -0.02 12.35 -51.24
C ASN A 259 0.76 11.05 -51.52
N ARG A 260 0.12 9.88 -51.36
CA ARG A 260 -0.25 8.98 -52.48
C ARG A 260 -0.77 7.61 -51.99
N PHE A 261 -1.86 7.21 -52.66
CA PHE A 261 -2.55 5.90 -52.76
C PHE A 261 -3.39 5.42 -51.58
#